data_AF-P02821-F1
#
_entry.id   AF-P02821-F1
#
_cell.length_a   1.000
_cell.length_b   1.000
_cell.length_c   1.000
_cell.angle_alpha   90.00
_cell.angle_beta   90.00
_cell.angle_gamma   90.00
#
_symmetry.space_group_name_H-M   'P 1'
#
loop_
_entity.id
_entity.type
_entity.pdbx_description
1 polymer ?
#
loop_
_entity_poly.entity_id
_entity_poly.type
_entity_poly.pdbx_seq_one_letter_code
_entity_poly.pdbx_strand_id
1 'polypeptide(L)' 'YLAPGLGAPAPYPDPLEPKREICELNPDCDELADHIGFQDAYRRFYGTV' A
#
# COMPACT_ATOMS: atom_id res chain seq x y z
N TYR A 1 1.88 -20.34 -16.22
CA TYR A 1 1.53 -19.06 -16.87
C TYR A 1 1.35 -18.02 -15.79
N LEU A 2 2.39 -17.24 -15.49
CA LEU A 2 2.24 -16.05 -14.65
C LEU A 2 1.41 -15.05 -15.45
N ALA A 3 0.31 -14.57 -14.86
CA ALA A 3 -0.66 -13.71 -15.55
C ALA A 3 0.03 -12.44 -16.09
N PRO A 4 -0.22 -12.04 -17.34
CA PRO A 4 0.30 -10.80 -17.87
C PRO A 4 -0.44 -9.63 -17.20
N GLY A 5 0.23 -8.97 -16.26
CA GLY A 5 -0.36 -7.85 -15.50
C GLY A 5 0.47 -7.33 -14.32
N LEU A 6 1.43 -8.11 -13.80
CA LEU A 6 2.23 -7.76 -12.62
C LEU A 6 3.40 -6.79 -12.87
N GLY A 7 3.41 -6.03 -13.97
CA GLY A 7 4.55 -5.15 -14.27
C GLY A 7 4.41 -4.24 -15.49
N ALA A 8 3.20 -4.02 -16.00
CA ALA A 8 3.02 -2.90 -16.91
C ALA A 8 3.21 -1.62 -16.08
N PRO A 9 4.15 -0.72 -16.43
CA PRO A 9 4.25 0.55 -15.73
C PRO A 9 2.87 1.21 -15.83
N ALA A 10 2.27 1.50 -14.68
CA ALA A 10 1.08 2.34 -14.65
C ALA A 10 1.43 3.62 -15.45
N PRO A 11 0.53 4.12 -16.32
CA PRO A 11 0.83 5.25 -17.20
C PRO A 11 1.29 6.51 -16.43
N TYR A 12 1.04 6.53 -15.11
CA TYR A 12 1.59 7.48 -14.15
C TYR A 12 1.95 6.72 -12.86
N PRO A 13 2.95 7.20 -12.08
CA PRO A 13 3.25 6.63 -10.77
C PRO A 13 1.99 6.61 -9.90
N ASP A 14 1.79 5.52 -9.14
CA ASP A 14 0.62 5.39 -8.27
C ASP A 14 0.66 6.55 -7.25
N PRO A 15 -0.36 7.43 -7.22
CA PRO A 15 -0.37 8.54 -6.27
C PRO A 15 -0.39 8.07 -4.80
N LEU A 16 -0.71 6.78 -4.56
CA LEU A 16 -0.66 6.16 -3.25
C LEU A 16 0.68 5.52 -2.91
N GLU A 17 1.60 5.37 -3.88
CA GLU A 17 2.93 4.76 -3.68
C GLU A 17 3.69 5.39 -2.50
N PRO A 18 3.76 6.74 -2.36
CA PRO A 18 4.47 7.34 -1.23
C PRO A 18 3.86 7.00 0.14
N LYS A 19 2.55 6.77 0.18
CA LYS A 19 1.87 6.37 1.41
C LYS A 19 2.05 4.88 1.68
N ARG A 20 2.09 4.05 0.63
CA ARG A 20 2.39 2.62 0.72
C ARG A 20 3.77 2.39 1.31
N GLU A 21 4.78 3.09 0.81
CA GLU A 21 6.14 3.08 1.35
C GLU A 21 6.18 3.45 2.85
N ILE A 22 5.41 4.46 3.28
CA ILE A 22 5.34 4.82 4.71
C ILE A 22 4.75 3.68 5.57
N CYS A 23 3.76 2.95 5.05
CA CYS A 23 3.17 1.82 5.77
C CYS A 23 4.12 0.62 5.81
N GLU A 24 4.80 0.30 4.70
CA GLU A 24 5.79 -0.78 4.63
C GLU A 24 6.99 -0.54 5.57
N LEU A 25 7.33 0.72 5.86
CA LEU A 25 8.36 1.07 6.85
C LEU A 25 7.93 0.90 8.31
N ASN A 26 6.65 0.62 8.58
CA ASN A 26 6.12 0.38 9.92
C ASN A 26 5.62 -1.07 10.02
N PRO A 27 6.29 -1.96 10.79
CA PRO A 27 5.94 -3.38 10.87
C PRO A 27 4.47 -3.64 11.24
N ASP A 28 3.91 -2.83 12.13
CA ASP A 28 2.52 -3.00 12.56
C ASP A 28 1.52 -2.53 11.48
N CYS A 29 1.91 -1.53 10.67
CA CYS A 29 1.09 -1.09 9.53
C CYS A 29 1.15 -2.11 8.39
N ASP A 30 2.34 -2.65 8.11
CA ASP A 30 2.59 -3.67 7.09
C ASP A 30 1.79 -4.94 7.36
N GLU A 31 1.93 -5.53 8.56
CA GLU A 31 1.16 -6.71 8.96
C GLU A 31 -0.36 -6.42 8.92
N LEU A 32 -0.79 -5.23 9.34
CA LEU A 32 -2.20 -4.87 9.26
C LEU A 32 -2.68 -4.72 7.80
N ALA A 33 -1.85 -4.18 6.91
CA ALA A 33 -2.16 -4.00 5.50
C ALA A 33 -2.40 -5.34 4.80
N ASP A 34 -1.71 -6.40 5.20
CA ASP A 34 -1.95 -7.77 4.71
C ASP A 34 -3.35 -8.29 5.08
N HIS A 35 -3.89 -7.83 6.21
CA HIS A 35 -5.20 -8.28 6.70
C HIS A 35 -6.37 -7.45 6.21
N ILE A 36 -6.20 -6.13 6.07
CA ILE A 36 -7.32 -5.21 5.76
C ILE A 36 -7.09 -4.36 4.51
N GLY A 37 -5.94 -4.48 3.86
CA GLY A 37 -5.52 -3.63 2.76
C GLY A 37 -4.83 -2.34 3.21
N PHE A 38 -3.87 -1.90 2.41
CA PHE A 38 -3.01 -0.74 2.67
C PHE A 38 -3.78 0.55 3.01
N GLN A 39 -4.84 0.91 2.26
CA GLN A 39 -5.53 2.18 2.48
C GLN A 39 -6.20 2.24 3.86
N ASP A 40 -6.77 1.12 4.31
CA ASP A 40 -7.41 1.02 5.63
C ASP A 40 -6.38 0.96 6.75
N ALA A 41 -5.27 0.24 6.55
CA ALA A 41 -4.16 0.22 7.51
C ALA A 41 -3.53 1.61 7.66
N TYR A 42 -3.19 2.26 6.55
CA TYR A 42 -2.62 3.61 6.56
C TYR A 42 -3.53 4.61 7.26
N ARG A 43 -4.85 4.55 7.01
CA ARG A 43 -5.82 5.41 7.70
C ARG A 43 -5.86 5.17 9.21
N ARG A 44 -5.73 3.93 9.69
CA ARG A 44 -5.72 3.64 11.13
C ARG A 44 -4.48 4.16 11.83
N PHE A 45 -3.33 4.14 11.18
CA PHE A 45 -2.06 4.59 11.75
C PHE A 45 -1.81 6.09 11.59
N TYR A 46 -2.15 6.65 10.42
CA TYR A 46 -1.77 8.01 10.02
C TYR A 46 -2.95 8.92 9.68
N GLY A 47 -4.18 8.39 9.68
CA GLY A 47 -5.37 9.22 9.53
C GLY A 47 -5.58 10.09 10.78
N THR A 48 -5.69 11.39 10.59
CA THR A 48 -6.18 12.29 11.63
C THR A 48 -7.63 11.94 11.94
N VAL A 49 -7.93 11.74 13.24
CA VAL A 49 -9.30 11.63 13.76
C VAL A 49 -10.19 12.79 13.34
#